data_AF-A0A6N0HNC9-F1
#
_entry.id   AF-A0A6N0HNC9-F1
#
_cell.length_a   1.000
_cell.length_b   1.000
_cell.length_c   1.000
_cell.angle_alpha   90.00
_cell.angle_beta   90.00
_cell.angle_gamma   90.00
#
_symmetry.space_group_name_H-M   'P 1'
#
loop_
_entity.id
_entity.type
_entity.pdbx_description
1 polymer ?
#
loop_
_entity_poly.entity_id
_entity_poly.type
_entity_poly.pdbx_seq_one_letter_code
_entity_poly.pdbx_strand_id
1 'polypeptide(L)'
;MLLNINKTKLNVALILSLVLLSILTISWHHQMYLLYTQSKRIETQNHQLTALHKQLLIEQSQTISGSTIKAKALKMQAPKRQRELLL
;
A
#
# COMPACT_ATOMS: atom_id res chain seq x y z
N MET A 1 17.35 -18.69 50.05
CA MET A 1 17.77 -17.31 50.38
C MET A 1 16.52 -16.43 50.37
N LEU A 2 15.91 -16.21 51.53
CA LEU A 2 14.69 -15.40 51.63
C LEU A 2 15.11 -13.92 51.50
N LEU A 3 14.69 -13.24 50.43
CA LEU A 3 14.90 -11.81 50.31
C LEU A 3 14.15 -11.11 51.45
N ASN A 4 14.89 -10.51 52.38
CA ASN A 4 14.31 -9.66 53.42
C ASN A 4 13.99 -8.29 52.81
N ILE A 5 12.90 -8.23 52.03
CA ILE A 5 12.47 -7.02 51.35
C ILE A 5 11.84 -6.09 52.40
N ASN A 6 12.44 -4.92 52.58
CA ASN A 6 11.86 -3.88 53.41
C ASN A 6 10.51 -3.44 52.79
N LYS A 7 9.42 -3.71 53.50
CA LYS A 7 8.03 -3.48 53.04
C LYS A 7 7.81 -2.06 52.52
N THR A 8 8.43 -1.05 53.17
CA THR A 8 8.30 0.34 52.75
C THR A 8 8.96 0.61 51.39
N LYS A 9 10.12 0.01 51.12
CA LYS A 9 10.82 0.15 49.82
C LYS A 9 10.03 -0.50 48.70
N LEU A 10 9.43 -1.67 48.97
CA LEU A 10 8.59 -2.37 48.01
C LEU A 10 7.35 -1.55 47.64
N ASN A 11 6.66 -0.99 48.64
CA ASN A 11 5.47 -0.19 48.40
C ASN A 11 5.77 1.07 47.57
N VAL A 12 6.87 1.77 47.86
CA VAL A 12 7.29 2.94 47.08
C VAL A 12 7.64 2.53 45.63
N ALA A 13 8.35 1.42 45.45
CA ALA A 13 8.68 0.91 44.12
C ALA A 13 7.43 0.54 43.32
N LEU A 14 6.43 -0.07 43.97
CA LEU A 14 5.15 -0.42 43.33
C LEU A 14 4.36 0.83 42.90
N ILE A 15 4.30 1.86 43.75
CA ILE A 15 3.63 3.12 43.42
C ILE A 15 4.34 3.82 42.26
N LEU A 16 5.67 3.91 42.29
CA LEU A 16 6.46 4.49 41.20
C LEU A 16 6.25 3.73 39.89
N SER A 17 6.28 2.39 39.95
CA SER A 17 6.01 1.53 38.80
C SER A 17 4.61 1.79 38.23
N LEU A 18 3.60 1.92 39.08
CA LEU A 18 2.22 2.21 38.66
C LEU A 18 2.12 3.55 37.93
N VAL A 19 2.76 4.60 38.47
CA VAL A 19 2.77 5.94 37.86
C VAL A 19 3.49 5.91 36.51
N LEU A 20 4.66 5.27 36.43
CA LEU A 20 5.40 5.12 35.19
C LEU A 20 4.61 4.34 34.14
N LEU A 21 3.96 3.25 34.55
CA LEU A 21 3.13 2.44 33.66
C LEU A 21 1.95 3.25 33.12
N SER A 22 1.30 4.06 33.97
CA SER A 22 0.20 4.92 33.56
C SER A 22 0.63 5.92 32.48
N ILE A 23 1.75 6.62 32.68
CA ILE A 23 2.29 7.57 31.70
C ILE A 23 2.65 6.86 30.39
N LEU A 24 3.27 5.67 30.49
CA LEU A 24 3.64 4.87 29.33
C LEU A 24 2.40 4.44 28.53
N THR A 25 1.34 3.98 29.19
CA THR A 25 0.09 3.56 28.53
C THR A 25 -0.57 4.72 27.79
N ILE A 26 -0.66 5.90 28.41
CA ILE A 26 -1.25 7.09 27.78
C ILE A 26 -0.42 7.49 26.54
N SER A 27 0.90 7.54 26.69
CA SER A 27 1.81 7.92 25.60
C SER A 27 1.76 6.91 24.46
N TRP A 28 1.78 5.61 24.78
CA TRP A 28 1.67 4.53 23.81
C TRP A 28 0.35 4.58 23.06
N HIS A 29 -0.77 4.76 23.77
CA HIS A 29 -2.08 4.84 23.15
C HIS A 29 -2.17 5.99 22.15
N HIS A 30 -1.66 7.17 22.54
CA HIS A 30 -1.65 8.33 21.67
C HIS A 30 -0.78 8.13 20.43
N GLN A 31 0.45 7.63 20.60
CA GLN A 31 1.35 7.34 19.48
C GLN A 31 0.77 6.29 18.55
N MET A 32 0.16 5.24 19.10
CA MET A 32 -0.44 4.17 18.30
C MET A 32 -1.64 4.68 17.49
N TYR A 33 -2.47 5.56 18.05
CA TYR A 33 -3.56 6.19 17.33
C TYR A 33 -3.06 7.03 16.15
N LEU A 34 -2.02 7.85 16.38
CA LEU A 34 -1.40 8.65 15.32
C LEU A 34 -0.76 7.77 14.23
N LEU A 35 -0.11 6.68 14.63
CA LEU A 35 0.50 5.75 13.68
C LEU A 35 -0.56 5.02 12.85
N TYR A 36 -1.64 4.56 13.47
CA TYR A 36 -2.74 3.86 12.79
C TYR A 36 -3.41 4.75 11.74
N THR A 37 -3.72 5.99 12.10
CA THR A 37 -4.36 6.94 11.18
C THR A 37 -3.46 7.28 9.98
N GLN A 38 -2.15 7.48 10.22
CA GLN A 38 -1.18 7.69 9.16
C GLN A 38 -1.04 6.47 8.25
N SER A 39 -0.93 5.27 8.84
CA SER A 39 -0.84 4.01 8.09
C SER A 39 -2.04 3.83 7.16
N LYS A 40 -3.26 4.05 7.67
CA LYS A 40 -4.49 3.91 6.89
C LYS A 40 -4.56 4.92 5.73
N ARG A 41 -4.09 6.15 5.95
CA ARG A 41 -3.98 7.16 4.89
C ARG A 41 -3.02 6.71 3.80
N ILE A 42 -1.81 6.27 4.18
CA ILE A 42 -0.79 5.80 3.23
C ILE A 42 -1.28 4.57 2.46
N GLU A 43 -1.92 3.61 3.14
CA GLU A 43 -2.51 2.42 2.52
C GLU A 43 -3.55 2.79 1.46
N THR A 44 -4.46 3.71 1.79
CA THR A 44 -5.47 4.20 0.85
C THR A 44 -4.82 4.86 -0.38
N GLN A 45 -3.80 5.69 -0.16
CA GLN A 45 -3.05 6.33 -1.25
C GLN A 45 -2.32 5.31 -2.12
N ASN A 46 -1.71 4.28 -1.52
CA ASN A 46 -1.03 3.22 -2.25
C ASN A 46 -2.01 2.38 -3.08
N HIS A 47 -3.20 2.09 -2.55
CA HIS A 47 -4.25 1.41 -3.33
C HIS A 47 -4.71 2.23 -4.52
N GLN A 48 -4.94 3.53 -4.33
CA GLN A 48 -5.31 4.44 -5.42
C GLN A 48 -4.20 4.54 -6.46
N LEU A 49 -2.94 4.70 -6.04
CA LEU A 49 -1.80 4.76 -6.94
C LEU A 49 -1.65 3.45 -7.74
N THR A 50 -1.81 2.31 -7.08
CA THR A 50 -1.74 0.99 -7.74
C THR A 50 -2.87 0.81 -8.75
N ALA A 51 -4.09 1.24 -8.42
CA ALA A 51 -5.22 1.17 -9.33
C ALA A 51 -4.98 2.05 -10.56
N LEU A 52 -4.49 3.28 -10.37
CA LEU A 52 -4.13 4.18 -11.46
C LEU A 52 -3.01 3.60 -12.34
N HIS A 53 -1.99 3.01 -11.73
CA HIS A 53 -0.91 2.37 -12.48
C HIS A 53 -1.41 1.20 -13.33
N LYS A 54 -2.31 0.37 -12.79
CA LYS A 54 -2.97 -0.70 -13.56
C LYS A 54 -3.81 -0.14 -14.70
N GLN A 55 -4.56 0.93 -14.49
CA GLN A 55 -5.34 1.59 -15.54
C GLN A 55 -4.43 2.10 -16.65
N LEU A 56 -3.33 2.77 -16.31
CA LEU A 56 -2.37 3.29 -17.30
C LEU A 56 -1.74 2.15 -18.13
N LEU A 57 -1.37 1.03 -17.49
CA LEU A 57 -0.86 -0.14 -18.20
C LEU A 57 -1.89 -0.76 -19.15
N ILE A 58 -3.17 -0.79 -18.74
CA ILE A 58 -4.26 -1.26 -19.61
C ILE A 58 -4.45 -0.31 -20.79
N GLU A 59 -4.50 1.00 -20.58
CA GLU A 59 -4.65 2.00 -21.64
C GLU A 59 -3.49 1.95 -22.65
N GLN A 60 -2.26 1.83 -22.17
CA GLN A 60 -1.09 1.64 -23.00
C GLN A 60 -1.17 0.34 -23.79
N SER A 61 -1.54 -0.77 -23.14
CA SER A 61 -1.72 -2.07 -23.80
C SER A 61 -2.80 -2.01 -24.89
N GLN A 62 -3.93 -1.38 -24.62
CA GLN A 62 -5.01 -1.18 -25.59
C GLN A 62 -4.56 -0.32 -26.77
N THR A 63 -3.79 0.74 -26.52
CA THR A 63 -3.25 1.61 -27.58
C THR A 63 -2.27 0.85 -28.47
N ILE A 64 -1.33 0.12 -27.87
CA ILE A 64 -0.37 -0.73 -28.59
C ILE A 64 -1.10 -1.81 -29.37
N SER A 65 -2.07 -2.49 -28.76
CA SER A 65 -2.91 -3.49 -29.42
C SER A 65 -3.70 -2.89 -30.59
N GLY A 66 -4.32 -1.72 -30.42
CA GLY A 66 -5.03 -1.02 -31.49
C GLY A 66 -4.11 -0.65 -32.66
N SER A 67 -2.90 -0.17 -32.37
CA SER A 67 -1.90 0.15 -33.39
C SER A 67 -1.42 -1.10 -34.15
N THR A 68 -1.21 -2.21 -33.45
CA THR A 68 -0.76 -3.48 -34.03
C THR A 68 -1.87 -4.17 -34.83
N ILE A 69 -3.13 -4.11 -34.36
CA ILE A 69 -4.30 -4.57 -35.11
C ILE A 69 -4.46 -3.76 -36.40
N LYS A 70 -4.36 -2.42 -36.32
CA LYS A 70 -4.42 -1.54 -37.50
C LYS A 70 -3.30 -1.86 -38.51
N ALA A 71 -2.07 -2.03 -38.03
CA ALA A 71 -0.94 -2.41 -38.87
C ALA A 71 -1.15 -3.79 -39.54
N LYS A 72 -1.68 -4.76 -38.79
CA LYS A 72 -1.98 -6.10 -39.30
C LYS A 72 -3.10 -6.07 -40.35
N ALA A 73 -4.15 -5.27 -40.13
CA ALA A 73 -5.25 -5.08 -41.08
C ALA A 73 -4.77 -4.45 -42.40
N LEU A 74 -3.96 -3.38 -42.33
CA LEU A 74 -3.33 -2.78 -43.52
C LEU A 74 -2.47 -3.79 -44.29
N LYS A 75 -1.67 -4.59 -43.59
CA LYS A 75 -0.81 -5.61 -44.20
C LYS A 75 -1.61 -6.75 -44.85
N MET A 76 -2.78 -7.10 -44.29
CA MET A 76 -3.72 -8.06 -44.89
C MET A 76 -4.50 -7.51 -46.09
N GLN A 77 -4.73 -6.19 -46.14
CA GLN A 77 -5.47 -5.55 -47.23
C GLN A 77 -4.60 -5.29 -48.47
N ALA A 78 -3.29 -5.09 -48.29
CA ALA A 78 -2.33 -4.93 -49.38
C ALA A 78 -2.34 -6.07 -50.43
N PRO A 79 -2.27 -7.37 -50.06
CA PRO A 79 -2.32 -8.47 -51.03
C PRO A 79 -3.72 -8.66 -51.66
N LYS A 80 -4.80 -8.20 -51.01
CA LYS A 80 -6.16 -8.26 -51.60
C LYS A 80 -6.34 -7.24 -52.72
N ARG A 81 -5.87 -6.00 -52.55
CA ARG A 81 -5.87 -4.98 -53.63
C ARG A 81 -5.04 -5.41 -54.84
N GLN A 82 -3.91 -6.08 -54.64
CA GLN A 82 -3.10 -6.56 -55.75
C GLN A 82 -3.80 -7.66 -56.57
N ARG A 83 -4.67 -8.47 -55.94
CA ARG A 83 -5.47 -9.48 -56.66
C ARG A 83 -6.65 -8.88 -57.42
N GLU A 84 -7.23 -7.78 -56.95
CA GLU A 84 -8.31 -7.05 -57.64
C GLU A 84 -7.82 -6.21 -58.83
N LEU A 85 -6.53 -5.85 -58.87
CA LEU A 85 -5.91 -5.14 -60.01
C LEU A 85 -5.30 -6.10 -61.06
N LEU A 86 -5.28 -7.40 -60.79
CA LEU A 86 -4.78 -8.46 -61.68
C LEU A 86 -5.91 -9.33 -62.26
N LEU A 87 -7.17 -8.92 -62.05
CA LEU A 87 -8.39 -9.44 -62.67
C LEU A 87 -9.04 -8.32 -63.49
#